data_AF-A0A356QIS3-F1
#
_entry.id   AF-A0A356QIS3-F1
#
_cell.length_a   1.000
_cell.length_b   1.000
_cell.length_c   1.000
_cell.angle_alpha   90.00
_cell.angle_beta   90.00
_cell.angle_gamma   90.00
#
_symmetry.space_group_name_H-M   'P 1'
#
loop_
_entity.id
_entity.type
_entity.pdbx_description
1 polymer ?
#
loop_
_entity_poly.entity_id
_entity_poly.type
_entity_poly.pdbx_seq_one_letter_code
_entity_poly.pdbx_strand_id
1 'polypeptide(L)'
;MKRGFPLAIQKLADRVTARLGFSCAFALVALISTAPLYAEEPPTLLIMGDSLSAAYGIEQDQGWVTLLAERLEDDAQVVNASISGETTSGGAQRFADIIGQQQPDIVLLE
;
A
#
# COMPACT_ATOMS: atom_id res chain seq x y z
N MET A 1 -0.27 36.77 -60.18
CA MET A 1 0.11 35.34 -60.29
C MET A 1 -0.25 34.63 -59.00
N LYS A 2 -1.31 33.81 -58.98
CA LYS A 2 -1.59 32.89 -57.85
C LYS A 2 -1.50 31.47 -58.41
N ARG A 3 -0.37 30.79 -58.17
CA ARG A 3 -0.18 29.38 -58.53
C ARG A 3 -0.98 28.56 -57.52
N GLY A 4 -2.12 28.00 -57.93
CA GLY A 4 -2.93 27.12 -57.11
C GLY A 4 -2.24 25.75 -57.00
N PHE A 5 -1.91 25.33 -55.78
CA PHE A 5 -1.49 23.96 -55.50
C PHE A 5 -2.62 22.98 -55.91
N PRO A 6 -2.31 21.81 -56.49
CA PRO A 6 -3.34 20.86 -56.90
C PRO A 6 -4.12 20.34 -55.69
N LEU A 7 -5.44 20.54 -55.69
CA LEU A 7 -6.35 20.20 -54.58
C LEU A 7 -6.23 18.73 -54.10
N ALA A 8 -5.76 17.82 -54.95
CA ALA A 8 -5.56 16.42 -54.61
C ALA A 8 -4.44 16.19 -53.59
N ILE A 9 -3.33 16.95 -53.69
CA ILE A 9 -2.19 16.85 -52.77
C ILE A 9 -2.55 17.49 -51.41
N GLN A 10 -3.33 18.58 -51.45
CA GLN A 10 -3.81 19.25 -50.24
C GLN A 10 -4.76 18.37 -49.42
N LYS A 11 -5.74 17.71 -50.09
CA LYS A 11 -6.66 16.75 -49.44
C LYS A 11 -5.97 15.48 -48.91
N LEU A 12 -4.79 15.12 -49.43
CA LEU A 12 -4.00 13.99 -48.93
C LEU A 12 -3.19 14.41 -47.70
N ALA A 13 -2.56 15.59 -47.73
CA ALA A 13 -1.86 16.17 -46.60
C ALA A 13 -2.82 16.37 -45.40
N ASP A 14 -4.01 16.93 -45.62
CA ASP A 14 -5.00 17.14 -44.56
C ASP A 14 -5.47 15.81 -43.92
N ARG A 15 -5.62 14.75 -44.71
CA ARG A 15 -6.01 13.41 -44.20
C ARG A 15 -4.89 12.73 -43.41
N VAL A 16 -3.62 12.95 -43.78
CA VAL A 16 -2.47 12.43 -43.03
C VAL A 16 -2.29 13.21 -41.73
N THR A 17 -2.38 14.55 -41.76
CA THR A 17 -2.28 15.40 -40.56
C THR A 17 -3.42 15.14 -39.57
N ALA A 18 -4.66 14.93 -40.06
CA ALA A 18 -5.78 14.55 -39.21
C ALA A 18 -5.61 13.15 -38.57
N ARG A 19 -5.07 12.18 -39.31
CA ARG A 19 -4.80 10.81 -38.80
C ARG A 19 -3.64 10.77 -37.80
N LEU A 20 -2.58 11.54 -38.02
CA LEU A 20 -1.48 11.71 -37.07
C LEU A 20 -1.95 12.44 -35.80
N GLY A 21 -2.74 13.51 -35.95
CA GLY A 21 -3.30 14.25 -34.82
C GLY A 21 -4.22 13.39 -33.95
N PHE A 22 -5.08 12.58 -34.58
CA PHE A 22 -5.97 11.65 -33.86
C PHE A 22 -5.19 10.53 -33.16
N SER A 23 -4.13 10.00 -33.77
CA SER A 23 -3.29 8.95 -33.16
C SER A 23 -2.46 9.47 -31.99
N CYS A 24 -1.88 10.68 -32.11
CA CYS A 24 -1.19 11.34 -31.00
C CYS A 24 -2.14 11.70 -29.86
N ALA A 25 -3.35 12.20 -30.17
CA ALA A 25 -4.35 12.50 -29.14
C ALA A 25 -4.84 11.22 -28.43
N PHE A 26 -5.05 10.12 -29.17
CA PHE A 26 -5.42 8.82 -28.58
C PHE A 26 -4.30 8.25 -27.71
N ALA A 27 -3.04 8.32 -28.16
CA ALA A 27 -1.88 7.90 -27.37
C ALA A 27 -1.71 8.75 -26.10
N LEU A 28 -1.94 10.06 -26.18
CA LEU A 28 -1.89 10.97 -25.03
C LEU A 28 -3.00 10.67 -24.00
N VAL A 29 -4.23 10.42 -24.47
CA VAL A 29 -5.35 10.03 -23.60
C VAL A 29 -5.11 8.66 -22.96
N ALA A 30 -4.56 7.70 -23.71
CA ALA A 30 -4.22 6.39 -23.16
C ALA A 30 -3.12 6.47 -22.09
N LEU A 31 -2.14 7.36 -22.26
CA LEU A 31 -1.07 7.59 -21.28
C LEU A 31 -1.56 8.24 -19.97
N ILE A 32 -2.62 9.05 -20.04
CA ILE A 32 -3.22 9.71 -18.88
C ILE A 32 -4.25 8.79 -18.18
N SER A 33 -4.76 7.77 -18.88
CA SER A 33 -5.81 6.88 -18.36
C SER A 33 -5.29 5.71 -17.52
N THR A 34 -3.98 5.59 -17.29
CA THR A 34 -3.43 4.61 -16.36
C THR A 34 -3.57 5.12 -14.93
N ALA A 35 -4.69 4.78 -14.29
CA ALA A 35 -4.82 4.98 -12.85
C ALA A 35 -3.74 4.15 -12.14
N PRO A 36 -3.04 4.71 -11.13
CA PRO A 36 -2.17 3.90 -10.29
C PRO A 36 -3.03 2.83 -9.60
N LEU A 37 -2.69 1.56 -9.85
CA LEU A 37 -3.09 0.48 -8.96
C LEU A 37 -2.27 0.66 -7.68
N TYR A 38 -2.87 1.28 -6.66
CA TYR A 38 -2.33 1.21 -5.32
C TYR A 38 -2.46 -0.25 -4.87
N ALA A 39 -1.33 -0.91 -4.61
CA ALA A 39 -1.35 -2.11 -3.80
C ALA A 39 -1.82 -1.68 -2.40
N GLU A 40 -2.84 -2.35 -1.89
CA GLU A 40 -3.27 -2.15 -0.51
C GLU A 40 -2.10 -2.56 0.39
N GLU A 41 -1.63 -1.64 1.25
CA GLU A 41 -0.59 -1.97 2.22
C GLU A 41 -1.17 -3.02 3.19
N PRO A 42 -0.39 -4.07 3.55
CA PRO A 42 -0.87 -5.06 4.51
C PRO A 42 -1.27 -4.38 5.83
N PRO A 43 -2.42 -4.73 6.42
CA PRO A 43 -2.86 -4.14 7.67
C PRO A 43 -1.87 -4.41 8.80
N THR A 44 -1.77 -3.48 9.74
CA THR A 44 -0.93 -3.63 10.93
C THR A 44 -1.74 -4.23 12.09
N LEU A 45 -1.31 -5.40 12.55
CA LEU A 45 -1.81 -6.09 13.74
C LEU A 45 -0.88 -5.83 14.93
N LEU A 46 -1.34 -5.00 15.87
CA LEU A 46 -0.65 -4.77 17.14
C LEU A 46 -1.11 -5.80 18.17
N ILE A 47 -0.16 -6.51 18.79
CA ILE A 47 -0.41 -7.45 19.89
C ILE A 47 0.14 -6.84 21.17
N MET A 48 -0.73 -6.67 22.16
CA MET A 48 -0.37 -6.08 23.44
C MET A 48 -0.95 -6.92 24.57
N GLY A 49 -0.09 -7.72 25.18
CA GLY A 49 -0.41 -8.56 26.32
C GLY A 49 0.74 -8.69 27.30
N ASP A 50 0.77 -9.82 27.99
CA ASP A 50 1.74 -10.09 29.04
C ASP A 50 2.82 -11.10 28.62
N SER A 51 3.35 -11.83 29.60
CA SER A 51 4.23 -12.98 29.47
C SER A 51 3.85 -14.00 28.38
N LEU A 52 2.55 -14.27 28.18
CA LEU A 52 2.08 -15.27 27.22
C LEU A 52 2.40 -14.84 25.77
N SER A 53 2.26 -13.56 25.50
CA SER A 53 2.54 -12.96 24.20
C SER A 53 4.00 -12.49 24.08
N ALA A 54 4.69 -12.28 25.20
CA ALA A 54 6.10 -11.89 25.28
C ALA A 54 7.08 -13.07 25.22
N ALA A 55 6.62 -14.31 24.97
CA ALA A 55 7.45 -15.52 24.89
C ALA A 55 8.24 -15.81 26.18
N TYR A 56 7.63 -15.59 27.35
CA TYR A 56 8.34 -15.78 28.63
C TYR A 56 8.78 -17.23 28.84
N GLY A 57 10.08 -17.42 29.10
CA GLY A 57 10.67 -18.73 29.41
C GLY A 57 11.05 -19.56 28.18
N ILE A 58 10.94 -19.00 26.98
CA ILE A 58 11.38 -19.62 25.71
C ILE A 58 12.14 -18.61 24.85
N GLU A 59 12.72 -19.07 23.75
CA GLU A 59 13.30 -18.19 22.74
C GLU A 59 12.20 -17.37 22.03
N GLN A 60 12.51 -16.13 21.67
CA GLN A 60 11.52 -15.20 21.10
C GLN A 60 10.98 -15.67 19.74
N ASP A 61 11.80 -16.35 18.94
CA ASP A 61 11.43 -16.95 17.65
C ASP A 61 10.44 -18.12 17.80
N GLN A 62 10.43 -18.78 18.97
CA GLN A 62 9.48 -19.84 19.31
C GLN A 62 8.15 -19.29 19.85
N GLY A 63 8.07 -17.98 20.11
CA GLY A 63 6.86 -17.32 20.57
C GLY A 63 5.75 -17.30 19.51
N TRP A 64 4.50 -17.51 19.91
CA TRP A 64 3.38 -17.61 18.97
C TRP A 64 3.18 -16.34 18.15
N VAL A 65 3.50 -15.16 18.69
CA VAL A 65 3.40 -13.89 17.96
C VAL A 65 4.40 -13.84 16.81
N THR A 66 5.62 -14.35 17.02
CA THR A 66 6.64 -14.45 15.97
C THR A 66 6.20 -15.46 14.90
N LEU A 67 5.73 -16.64 15.30
CA LEU A 67 5.20 -17.65 14.38
C LEU A 67 3.95 -17.17 13.62
N LEU A 68 3.16 -16.28 14.22
CA LEU A 68 2.04 -15.62 13.56
C LEU A 68 2.53 -14.62 12.52
N ALA A 69 3.55 -13.81 12.86
CA ALA A 69 4.16 -12.87 11.93
C ALA A 69 4.72 -13.60 10.69
N GLU A 70 5.42 -14.72 10.88
CA GLU A 70 5.89 -15.57 9.79
C GLU A 70 4.75 -16.12 8.92
N ARG A 71 3.63 -16.50 9.54
CA ARG A 71 2.47 -17.01 8.81
C ARG A 71 1.73 -15.91 8.03
N LEU A 72 1.79 -14.66 8.48
CA LEU A 72 1.07 -13.53 7.89
C LEU A 72 1.98 -12.59 7.09
N GLU A 73 3.22 -12.98 6.77
CA GLU A 73 4.23 -12.08 6.17
C GLU A 73 3.71 -11.24 4.98
N ASP A 74 2.91 -11.84 4.10
CA ASP A 74 2.30 -11.16 2.94
C ASP A 74 0.92 -10.54 3.23
N ASP A 75 0.26 -10.97 4.31
CA ASP A 75 -1.14 -10.66 4.61
C ASP A 75 -1.29 -9.55 5.66
N ALA A 76 -0.35 -9.39 6.60
CA ALA A 76 -0.40 -8.41 7.67
C ALA A 76 0.98 -8.15 8.31
N GLN A 77 1.23 -6.90 8.71
CA GLN A 77 2.37 -6.55 9.55
C GLN A 77 2.04 -6.81 11.03
N VAL A 78 2.68 -7.81 11.64
CA VAL A 78 2.48 -8.12 13.06
C VAL A 78 3.49 -7.40 13.94
N VAL A 79 3.01 -6.61 14.91
CA VAL A 79 3.83 -5.87 15.87
C VAL A 79 3.58 -6.41 17.28
N ASN A 80 4.60 -6.99 17.90
CA ASN A 80 4.52 -7.44 19.29
C ASN A 80 4.95 -6.34 20.26
N ALA A 81 4.01 -5.84 21.06
CA ALA A 81 4.24 -4.87 22.12
C ALA A 81 3.96 -5.47 23.52
N SER A 82 4.06 -6.79 23.67
CA SER A 82 3.79 -7.49 24.93
C SER A 82 4.98 -7.45 25.88
N ILE A 83 4.73 -7.39 27.18
CA ILE A 83 5.75 -7.30 28.23
C ILE A 83 5.47 -8.35 29.30
N SER A 84 6.47 -9.16 29.68
CA SER A 84 6.27 -10.14 30.75
C SER A 84 5.96 -9.47 32.09
N GLY A 85 4.87 -9.90 32.74
CA GLY A 85 4.39 -9.32 33.99
C GLY A 85 3.62 -8.00 33.82
N GLU A 86 3.26 -7.64 32.58
CA GLU A 86 2.40 -6.48 32.34
C GLU A 86 1.07 -6.62 33.07
N THR A 87 0.54 -5.51 33.55
CA THR A 87 -0.81 -5.45 34.15
C THR A 87 -1.68 -4.54 33.31
N THR A 88 -3.00 -4.68 33.43
CA THR A 88 -3.94 -3.81 32.71
C THR A 88 -3.69 -2.32 32.95
N SER A 89 -3.33 -1.92 34.19
CA SER A 89 -3.02 -0.53 34.50
C SER A 89 -1.70 -0.06 33.91
N GLY A 90 -0.69 -0.93 33.81
CA GLY A 90 0.57 -0.66 33.11
C GLY A 90 0.33 -0.50 31.60
N GLY A 91 -0.41 -1.44 31.01
CA GLY A 91 -0.75 -1.41 29.59
C GLY A 91 -1.53 -0.15 29.21
N ALA A 92 -2.54 0.22 29.99
CA ALA A 92 -3.34 1.41 29.71
C ALA A 92 -2.51 2.71 29.68
N GLN A 93 -1.42 2.81 30.46
CA GLN A 93 -0.55 3.99 30.49
C GLN A 93 0.24 4.17 29.18
N ARG A 94 0.58 3.09 28.49
CA ARG A 94 1.38 3.11 27.25
C ARG A 94 0.54 2.95 25.98
N PHE A 95 -0.73 2.58 26.12
CA PHE A 95 -1.61 2.25 24.99
C PHE A 95 -1.75 3.39 23.97
N ALA A 96 -2.00 4.62 24.43
CA ALA A 96 -2.17 5.78 23.55
C ALA A 96 -0.88 6.09 22.75
N ASP A 97 0.27 6.03 23.41
CA ASP A 97 1.57 6.28 22.79
C ASP A 97 1.90 5.22 21.74
N ILE A 98 1.61 3.95 22.01
CA ILE A 98 1.88 2.84 21.10
C ILE A 98 0.96 2.91 19.88
N ILE A 99 -0.34 3.15 20.06
CA ILE A 99 -1.26 3.31 18.92
C ILE A 99 -0.87 4.53 18.06
N GLY A 100 -0.47 5.63 18.70
CA GLY A 100 0.00 6.81 17.98
C GLY A 100 1.24 6.55 17.12
N GLN A 101 2.15 5.68 17.60
CA GLN A 101 3.39 5.33 16.89
C GLN A 101 3.20 4.26 15.83
N GLN A 102 2.41 3.22 16.12
CA GLN A 102 2.27 2.04 15.26
C GLN A 102 1.10 2.16 14.29
N GLN A 103 0.14 3.07 14.55
CA GLN A 103 -1.07 3.30 13.76
C GLN A 103 -1.75 1.99 13.31
N PRO A 104 -2.03 1.04 14.23
CA PRO A 104 -2.52 -0.28 13.85
C PRO A 104 -3.96 -0.26 13.35
N ASP A 105 -4.27 -1.13 12.40
CA ASP A 105 -5.64 -1.41 11.93
C ASP A 105 -6.39 -2.32 12.92
N ILE A 106 -5.65 -3.23 13.56
CA ILE A 106 -6.19 -4.19 14.52
C ILE A 106 -5.32 -4.19 15.76
N VAL A 107 -5.96 -4.14 16.93
CA VAL A 107 -5.29 -4.33 18.22
C VAL A 107 -5.84 -5.58 18.90
N LEU A 108 -4.96 -6.53 19.19
CA LEU A 108 -5.23 -7.69 20.03
C LEU A 108 -4.74 -7.37 21.44
N LEU A 109 -5.69 -7.24 22.37
CA LEU A 109 -5.44 -7.07 23.80
C LEU A 109 -5.58 -8.41 24.50
N GLU A 110 -4.58 -8.75 25.31
CA GLU A 110 -4.54 -9.96 26.15
C GLU A 110 -4.31 -9.58 27.62
#